data_AF-A0A2D8K5D8-F1
#
_entry.id   AF-A0A2D8K5D8-F1
#
_cell.length_a   1.000
_cell.length_b   1.000
_cell.length_c   1.000
_cell.angle_alpha   90.00
_cell.angle_beta   90.00
_cell.angle_gamma   90.00
#
_symmetry.space_group_name_H-M   'P 1'
#
loop_
_entity.id
_entity.type
_entity.pdbx_description
1 polymer ?
#
loop_
_entity_poly.entity_id
_entity_poly.type
_entity_poly.pdbx_seq_one_letter_code
_entity_poly.pdbx_strand_id
1 'polypeptide(L)'
;MSDEVEGQVAAAAESDRPVPSSVEIGVTAVDVLADIRVVDAETGERIDKVIFADADAGKVRRYAVENGALVLEQDQFKVIEEDRPIRIEWLGNKRKNSF
;
A
#
# COMPACT_ATOMS: atom_id res chain seq x y z
N MET A 1 -17.60 -45.66 12.11
CA MET A 1 -17.42 -44.40 12.87
C MET A 1 -15.93 -44.15 12.98
N SER A 2 -15.38 -43.44 12.02
CA SER A 2 -14.08 -42.76 12.10
C SER A 2 -14.18 -41.64 11.07
N ASP A 3 -14.78 -40.53 11.49
CA ASP A 3 -14.68 -39.25 10.79
C ASP A 3 -13.22 -38.79 10.95
N GLU A 4 -12.47 -38.80 9.85
CA GLU A 4 -11.20 -38.10 9.79
C GLU A 4 -11.47 -36.61 9.60
N VAL A 5 -10.91 -35.86 10.53
CA VAL A 5 -11.01 -34.41 10.66
C VAL A 5 -9.98 -33.73 9.75
N GLU A 6 -10.34 -32.53 9.32
CA GLU A 6 -9.44 -31.40 9.01
C GLU A 6 -8.69 -31.39 7.68
N GLY A 7 -9.21 -30.53 6.79
CA GLY A 7 -8.47 -29.93 5.69
C GLY A 7 -9.11 -28.60 5.31
N GLN A 8 -9.39 -27.73 6.29
CA GLN A 8 -9.92 -26.40 6.04
C GLN A 8 -8.81 -25.52 5.43
N VAL A 9 -8.68 -25.59 4.11
CA VAL A 9 -8.00 -24.57 3.32
C VAL A 9 -8.80 -23.28 3.44
N ALA A 10 -8.42 -22.44 4.40
CA ALA A 10 -8.83 -21.05 4.43
C ALA A 10 -8.18 -20.35 3.23
N ALA A 11 -8.85 -20.45 2.08
CA ALA A 11 -8.60 -19.60 0.94
C ALA A 11 -8.62 -18.15 1.44
N ALA A 12 -7.57 -17.40 1.10
CA ALA A 12 -7.55 -15.97 1.30
C ALA A 12 -8.87 -15.41 0.77
N ALA A 13 -9.62 -14.70 1.60
CA ALA A 13 -10.75 -13.92 1.10
C ALA A 13 -10.13 -12.84 0.21
N GLU A 14 -10.05 -13.12 -1.09
CA GLU A 14 -9.91 -12.09 -2.11
C GLU A 14 -11.08 -11.15 -1.86
N SER A 15 -10.78 -9.90 -1.52
CA SER A 15 -11.83 -8.90 -1.52
C SER A 15 -12.33 -8.82 -2.96
N ASP A 16 -13.60 -9.17 -3.23
CA ASP A 16 -14.26 -9.04 -4.55
C ASP A 16 -14.25 -7.60 -5.10
N ARG A 17 -13.74 -6.64 -4.33
CA ARG A 17 -13.57 -5.25 -4.73
C ARG A 17 -12.28 -5.10 -5.56
N PRO A 18 -12.36 -4.52 -6.77
CA PRO A 18 -11.17 -4.22 -7.55
C PRO A 18 -10.23 -3.32 -6.74
N VAL A 19 -8.92 -3.56 -6.86
CA VAL A 19 -7.93 -2.66 -6.27
C VAL A 19 -8.02 -1.29 -6.96
N PRO A 20 -8.00 -0.18 -6.22
CA PRO A 20 -8.02 1.14 -6.85
C PRO A 20 -6.76 1.34 -7.70
N SER A 21 -6.91 1.95 -8.88
CA SER A 21 -5.77 2.33 -9.71
C SER A 21 -5.11 3.63 -9.26
N SER A 22 -5.82 4.44 -8.46
CA SER A 22 -5.26 5.63 -7.80
C SER A 22 -5.78 5.82 -6.38
N VAL A 23 -4.94 6.38 -5.52
CA VAL A 23 -5.26 6.70 -4.13
C VAL A 23 -4.66 8.04 -3.70
N GLU A 24 -5.36 8.77 -2.85
CA GLU A 24 -4.92 10.05 -2.29
C GLU A 24 -5.40 10.23 -0.85
N ILE A 25 -4.50 10.68 0.03
CA ILE A 25 -4.85 11.04 1.41
C ILE A 25 -5.86 12.20 1.39
N GLY A 26 -6.97 12.04 2.11
CA GLY A 26 -8.04 13.04 2.20
C GLY A 26 -9.12 12.92 1.13
N VAL A 27 -8.91 12.09 0.10
CA VAL A 27 -9.90 11.80 -0.95
C VAL A 27 -10.36 10.34 -0.86
N THR A 28 -9.41 9.40 -0.83
CA THR A 28 -9.71 7.98 -0.69
C THR A 28 -10.15 7.67 0.74
N ALA A 29 -11.17 6.81 0.88
CA ALA A 29 -11.70 6.43 2.17
C ALA A 29 -10.62 5.76 3.05
N VAL A 30 -10.63 6.08 4.35
CA VAL A 30 -9.57 5.68 5.29
C VAL A 30 -9.48 4.16 5.45
N ASP A 31 -10.60 3.45 5.38
CA ASP A 31 -10.66 1.98 5.42
C ASP A 31 -9.95 1.36 4.20
N VAL A 32 -10.15 1.93 3.01
CA VAL A 32 -9.44 1.50 1.80
C VAL A 32 -7.94 1.76 1.93
N LEU A 33 -7.54 2.96 2.38
CA LEU A 33 -6.13 3.30 2.59
C LEU A 33 -5.44 2.39 3.62
N ALA A 34 -6.17 1.95 4.65
CA ALA A 34 -5.64 1.05 5.69
C ALA A 34 -5.41 -0.38 5.17
N ASP A 35 -6.12 -0.79 4.13
CA ASP A 35 -6.07 -2.14 3.58
C ASP A 35 -5.27 -2.25 2.28
N ILE A 36 -4.57 -1.19 1.84
CA ILE A 36 -3.70 -1.23 0.65
C ILE A 36 -2.22 -1.03 0.98
N ARG A 37 -1.36 -1.43 0.05
CA ARG A 37 0.04 -1.02 -0.04
C ARG A 37 0.35 -0.55 -1.45
N VAL A 38 1.29 0.38 -1.53
CA VAL A 38 1.90 0.79 -2.80
C VAL A 38 3.27 0.10 -2.88
N VAL A 39 3.53 -0.54 -4.01
CA VAL A 39 4.79 -1.22 -4.28
C VAL A 39 5.37 -0.67 -5.58
N ASP A 40 6.68 -0.58 -5.64
CA ASP A 40 7.39 -0.35 -6.89
C ASP A 40 7.23 -1.58 -7.80
N ALA A 41 6.85 -1.35 -9.05
CA ALA A 41 6.51 -2.44 -9.95
C ALA A 41 7.73 -3.22 -10.45
N GLU A 42 8.89 -2.58 -10.52
CA GLU A 42 10.14 -3.17 -11.03
C GLU A 42 10.85 -4.01 -9.96
N THR A 43 10.93 -3.48 -8.74
CA THR A 43 11.67 -4.07 -7.62
C THR A 43 10.78 -4.91 -6.71
N GLY A 44 9.47 -4.63 -6.67
CA GLY A 44 8.53 -5.24 -5.73
C GLY A 44 8.66 -4.69 -4.31
N GLU A 45 9.49 -3.68 -4.08
CA GLU A 45 9.66 -3.06 -2.77
C GLU A 45 8.46 -2.18 -2.41
N ARG A 46 8.11 -2.16 -1.12
CA ARG A 46 7.05 -1.30 -0.60
C ARG A 46 7.51 0.16 -0.60
N ILE A 47 6.64 1.04 -1.07
CA ILE A 47 6.84 2.49 -0.98
C ILE A 47 6.12 3.00 0.26
N ASP A 48 6.89 3.51 1.22
CA ASP A 48 6.34 4.06 2.46
C ASP A 48 6.05 5.55 2.39
N LYS A 49 5.21 6.00 3.32
CA LYS A 49 4.81 7.41 3.52
C LYS A 49 4.18 8.06 2.29
N VAL A 50 3.50 7.25 1.48
CA VAL A 50 2.77 7.69 0.28
C VAL A 50 1.60 8.59 0.66
N ILE A 51 1.48 9.71 -0.05
CA ILE A 51 0.40 10.69 0.03
C ILE A 51 -0.56 10.49 -1.14
N PHE A 52 0.01 10.22 -2.31
CA PHE A 52 -0.71 9.98 -3.56
C PHE A 52 0.00 8.93 -4.38
N ALA A 53 -0.75 8.06 -5.02
CA ALA A 53 -0.25 7.08 -5.97
C ALA A 53 -1.25 6.91 -7.11
N ASP A 54 -0.74 6.89 -8.34
CA ASP A 54 -1.49 6.58 -9.55
C ASP A 54 -0.70 5.52 -10.34
N ALA A 55 -1.24 4.31 -10.35
CA ALA A 55 -0.62 3.17 -11.01
C ALA A 55 -0.73 3.23 -12.54
N ASP A 56 -1.78 3.88 -13.06
CA ASP A 56 -1.98 4.03 -14.50
C ASP A 56 -1.02 5.09 -15.07
N ALA A 57 -0.83 6.19 -14.34
CA ALA A 57 0.09 7.26 -14.72
C ALA A 57 1.55 6.97 -14.34
N GLY A 58 1.81 5.99 -13.45
CA GLY A 58 3.15 5.73 -12.91
C GLY A 58 3.67 6.91 -12.08
N LYS A 59 2.81 7.48 -11.23
CA LYS A 59 3.16 8.64 -10.39
C LYS A 59 2.99 8.33 -8.92
N VAL A 60 3.94 8.76 -8.11
CA VAL A 60 3.83 8.70 -6.65
C VAL A 60 4.27 10.02 -6.03
N ARG A 61 3.50 10.49 -5.03
CA ARG A 61 3.93 11.56 -4.13
C ARG A 61 4.02 10.99 -2.72
N ARG A 62 5.13 11.24 -2.04
CA ARG A 62 5.37 10.74 -0.67
C ARG A 62 6.15 11.74 0.16
N TYR A 63 6.07 11.62 1.48
CA TYR A 63 6.94 12.39 2.35
C TYR A 63 8.40 11.92 2.21
N ALA A 64 9.31 12.89 2.16
CA ALA A 64 10.74 12.61 2.23
C ALA A 64 11.09 12.02 3.61
N VAL A 65 11.92 10.98 3.60
CA VAL A 65 12.42 10.31 4.81
C VAL A 65 13.94 10.28 4.75
N GLU A 66 14.60 10.81 5.78
CA GLU A 66 16.05 10.73 5.96
C GLU A 66 16.35 10.21 7.37
N ASN A 67 17.24 9.22 7.47
CA ASN A 67 17.59 8.56 8.75
C ASN A 67 16.37 8.07 9.55
N GLY A 68 15.31 7.61 8.85
CA GLY A 68 14.07 7.13 9.46
C GLY A 68 13.11 8.21 9.94
N ALA A 69 13.45 9.50 9.78
CA ALA A 69 12.61 10.63 10.16
C ALA A 69 12.03 11.35 8.93
N LEU A 70 10.85 11.94 9.08
CA LEU A 70 10.28 12.82 8.06
C LEU A 70 11.13 14.10 7.95
N VAL A 71 11.41 14.53 6.72
CA VAL A 71 12.18 15.75 6.47
C VAL A 71 11.24 16.96 6.47
N LEU A 72 11.66 18.02 7.16
CA LEU A 72 11.03 19.34 7.11
C LEU A 72 11.88 20.29 6.27
N GLU A 73 11.22 21.06 5.41
CA GLU A 73 11.81 22.13 4.61
C GLU A 73 10.90 23.35 4.75
N GLN A 74 11.46 24.48 5.22
CA GLN A 74 10.70 25.72 5.44
C GLN A 74 9.44 25.54 6.33
N ASP A 75 9.59 24.82 7.45
CA ASP A 75 8.52 24.49 8.40
C ASP A 75 7.37 23.63 7.82
N GLN A 76 7.58 22.99 6.67
CA GLN A 76 6.63 22.08 6.04
C GLN A 76 7.26 20.71 5.78
N PHE A 77 6.46 19.63 5.82
CA PHE A 77 6.97 18.31 5.43
C PHE A 77 7.34 18.32 3.96
N LYS A 78 8.59 17.96 3.68
CA LYS A 78 9.08 17.85 2.31
C LYS A 78 8.35 16.70 1.62
N VAL A 79 7.73 17.00 0.48
CA VAL A 79 7.08 16.03 -0.39
C VAL A 79 7.95 15.82 -1.62
N ILE A 80 8.13 14.55 -2.00
CA ILE A 80 8.83 14.14 -3.21
C ILE A 80 7.77 13.64 -4.20
N GLU A 81 7.84 14.09 -5.44
CA GLU A 81 7.10 13.54 -6.57
C GLU A 81 8.07 12.73 -7.44
N GLU A 82 7.67 11.50 -7.76
CA GLU A 82 8.46 10.57 -8.57
C GLU A 82 7.58 10.03 -9.70
N ASP A 83 8.10 10.05 -10.92
CA ASP A 83 7.55 9.31 -12.05
C ASP A 83 8.23 7.93 -12.08
N ARG A 84 7.52 6.89 -11.65
CA ARG A 84 8.02 5.51 -11.62
C ARG A 84 6.87 4.51 -11.70
N PRO A 85 7.09 3.34 -12.31
CA PRO A 85 6.05 2.32 -12.39
C PRO A 85 5.75 1.74 -11.00
N ILE A 86 4.48 1.75 -10.61
CA ILE A 86 4.02 1.26 -9.31
C ILE A 86 2.85 0.31 -9.47
N ARG A 87 2.57 -0.47 -8.43
CA ARG A 87 1.34 -1.26 -8.28
C ARG A 87 0.70 -0.93 -6.93
N ILE A 88 -0.61 -0.82 -6.93
CA ILE A 88 -1.40 -0.76 -5.71
C ILE A 88 -1.93 -2.16 -5.47
N GLU A 89 -1.77 -2.68 -4.26
CA GLU A 89 -2.16 -4.04 -3.90
C GLU A 89 -2.97 -4.02 -2.60
N TRP A 90 -3.98 -4.88 -2.50
CA TRP A 90 -4.63 -5.16 -1.22
C TRP A 90 -3.64 -5.87 -0.27
N LEU A 91 -3.57 -5.38 0.96
CA LEU A 91 -3.04 -6.12 2.10
C LEU A 91 -4.04 -7.24 2.38
N GLY A 92 -3.90 -8.40 1.73
CA GLY A 92 -4.73 -9.56 2.05
C GLY A 92 -4.66 -9.94 3.55
N ASN A 93 -5.35 -11.01 3.96
CA ASN A 93 -5.41 -11.46 5.37
C ASN A 93 -4.06 -11.71 6.08
N LYS A 94 -2.93 -11.64 5.37
CA LYS A 94 -1.59 -11.62 5.96
C LYS A 94 -1.23 -10.19 6.40
N ARG A 95 -1.88 -9.69 7.45
CA ARG A 95 -1.34 -8.62 8.31
C ARG A 95 -0.07 -9.15 9.01
N LYS A 96 1.04 -9.29 8.27
CA LYS A 96 2.34 -9.36 8.93
C LYS A 96 2.73 -7.93 9.27
N ASN A 97 2.53 -7.60 10.54
CA ASN A 97 3.08 -6.42 11.18
C ASN A 97 4.56 -6.29 10.82
N SER A 98 4.91 -5.23 10.12
CA SER A 98 6.26 -4.68 10.16
C SER A 98 6.07 -3.21 10.52
N PHE A 99 6.37 -2.91 11.78
CA PHE A 99 6.53 -1.57 12.32
C PHE A 99 7.71 -0.87 11.65
#